data_AF-A0AAN7ANB7-F1
#
_entry.id   AF-A0AAN7ANB7-F1
#
_cell.length_a   1.000
_cell.length_b   1.000
_cell.length_c   1.000
_cell.angle_alpha   90.00
_cell.angle_beta   90.00
_cell.angle_gamma   90.00
#
_symmetry.space_group_name_H-M   'P 1'
#
loop_
_entity.id
_entity.type
_entity.pdbx_description
1 polymer ?
#
loop_
_entity_poly.entity_id
_entity_poly.type
_entity_poly.pdbx_seq_one_letter_code
_entity_poly.pdbx_strand_id
1 'polypeptide(L)'
;MVRNPFKLGTDLWDPSHRFETSWIISPWALFFCRALISLYAFVTLIFVLAYQCINSPNHCGASQAQFSYFTTLTYWGIAFYFLFAAIHTITYARTGHPLLDRFPRFLQALHSCFYTTIVVYPFVVTIVYWARLYDGHWYKITYEGWSNISQHALNSVFAFFEIVIPRTDTPPPLHILWLIFVLALYLALAYVTEATKGFYTYDFLDPEKQKGWLAVYIVGIALGCVILFGVAWGLIKLRKWVTETKLGRGGKFAAVKEKTMMDREIGGKEAVPLQG
;
A
#
# COMPACT_ATOMS: atom_id res chain seq x y z
N MET A 1 -20.02 0.26 -28.31
CA MET A 1 -20.25 1.54 -27.62
C MET A 1 -19.10 1.76 -26.64
N VAL A 2 -18.18 2.68 -26.92
CA VAL A 2 -17.00 2.93 -26.09
C VAL A 2 -17.47 3.58 -24.79
N ARG A 3 -17.45 2.83 -23.68
CA ARG A 3 -17.69 3.39 -22.34
C ARG A 3 -16.58 4.40 -22.07
N ASN A 4 -16.95 5.62 -21.65
CA ASN A 4 -15.99 6.65 -21.26
C ASN A 4 -15.06 6.07 -20.16
N PRO A 5 -13.75 5.92 -20.42
CA PRO A 5 -12.82 5.26 -19.50
C PRO A 5 -12.64 6.04 -18.19
N PHE A 6 -13.06 7.30 -18.14
CA PHE A 6 -12.97 8.17 -16.96
C PHE A 6 -14.30 8.28 -16.19
N LYS A 7 -15.38 7.65 -16.65
CA LYS A 7 -16.65 7.65 -15.91
C LYS A 7 -16.53 6.71 -14.72
N LEU A 8 -16.64 7.25 -13.52
CA LEU A 8 -16.74 6.46 -12.30
C LEU A 8 -17.97 5.53 -12.38
N GLY A 9 -17.75 4.24 -12.11
CA GLY A 9 -18.79 3.21 -12.23
C GLY A 9 -19.99 3.48 -11.33
N THR A 10 -21.18 3.15 -11.83
CA THR A 10 -22.44 3.18 -11.07
C THR A 10 -22.74 1.85 -10.37
N ASP A 11 -21.95 0.81 -10.66
CA ASP A 11 -22.08 -0.52 -10.08
C ASP A 11 -21.80 -0.51 -8.57
N LEU A 12 -22.31 -1.51 -7.84
CA LEU A 12 -22.13 -1.59 -6.39
C LEU A 12 -20.63 -1.63 -6.02
N TRP A 13 -20.20 -0.75 -5.10
CA TRP A 13 -18.85 -0.83 -4.52
C TRP A 13 -18.70 -2.14 -3.76
N ASP A 14 -17.58 -2.83 -3.95
CA ASP A 14 -17.15 -3.98 -3.16
C ASP A 14 -18.31 -4.80 -2.55
N PRO A 15 -19.12 -5.48 -3.40
CA PRO A 15 -20.40 -6.05 -2.98
C PRO A 15 -20.28 -7.16 -1.93
N SER A 16 -19.06 -7.63 -1.64
CA SER A 16 -18.77 -8.64 -0.64
C SER A 16 -17.84 -8.16 0.48
N HIS A 17 -17.62 -6.85 0.60
CA HIS A 17 -16.80 -6.20 1.65
C HIS A 17 -15.42 -6.85 1.81
N ARG A 18 -14.74 -7.03 0.67
CA ARG A 18 -13.45 -7.70 0.57
C ARG A 18 -12.33 -6.88 1.21
N PHE A 19 -12.45 -5.55 1.25
CA PHE A 19 -11.51 -4.70 1.98
C PHE A 19 -11.57 -4.95 3.49
N GLU A 20 -12.74 -5.24 4.04
CA GLU A 20 -13.00 -5.35 5.49
C GLU A 20 -13.10 -6.80 6.00
N THR A 21 -13.06 -7.78 5.10
CA THR A 21 -13.09 -9.20 5.45
C THR A 21 -11.78 -9.90 5.14
N SER A 22 -11.58 -11.04 5.79
CA SER A 22 -10.44 -11.92 5.57
C SER A 22 -10.93 -13.32 5.21
N TRP A 23 -10.05 -14.17 4.68
CA TRP A 23 -10.42 -15.56 4.39
C TRP A 23 -10.20 -16.50 5.58
N ILE A 24 -9.49 -16.04 6.64
CA ILE A 24 -9.04 -16.91 7.74
C ILE A 24 -9.43 -16.43 9.14
N ILE A 25 -9.35 -15.12 9.39
CA ILE A 25 -9.68 -14.48 10.67
C ILE A 25 -10.99 -13.67 10.60
N SER A 26 -11.66 -13.50 11.74
CA SER A 26 -12.88 -12.70 11.83
C SER A 26 -12.61 -11.20 11.56
N PRO A 27 -13.64 -10.41 11.20
CA PRO A 27 -13.49 -8.96 11.05
C PRO A 27 -12.95 -8.26 12.31
N TRP A 28 -13.33 -8.73 13.50
CA TRP A 28 -12.77 -8.22 14.76
C TRP A 28 -11.26 -8.44 14.88
N ALA A 29 -10.79 -9.66 14.58
CA ALA A 29 -9.37 -9.96 14.61
C ALA A 29 -8.60 -9.16 13.54
N LEU A 30 -9.15 -9.03 12.32
CA LEU A 30 -8.57 -8.22 11.27
C LEU A 30 -8.45 -6.74 11.68
N PHE A 31 -9.48 -6.20 12.34
CA PHE A 31 -9.44 -4.86 12.91
C PHE A 31 -8.28 -4.70 13.90
N PHE A 32 -8.14 -5.60 14.88
CA PHE A 32 -7.07 -5.51 15.88
C PHE A 32 -5.68 -5.62 15.26
N CYS A 33 -5.48 -6.52 14.28
CA CYS A 33 -4.22 -6.60 13.55
C CYS A 33 -3.88 -5.28 12.84
N ARG A 34 -4.84 -4.72 12.09
CA ARG A 34 -4.64 -3.45 11.36
C ARG A 34 -4.40 -2.28 12.31
N ALA A 35 -5.16 -2.21 13.41
CA ALA A 35 -5.00 -1.18 14.42
C ALA A 35 -3.64 -1.26 15.13
N LEU A 36 -3.16 -2.48 15.43
CA LEU A 36 -1.85 -2.68 16.06
C LEU A 36 -0.70 -2.30 15.11
N ILE A 37 -0.79 -2.68 13.83
CA ILE A 37 0.18 -2.26 12.80
C ILE A 37 0.19 -0.74 12.67
N SER A 38 -0.99 -0.11 12.58
CA SER A 38 -1.10 1.35 12.52
C SER A 38 -0.47 2.02 13.75
N LEU A 39 -0.81 1.56 14.95
CA LEU A 39 -0.28 2.09 16.20
C LEU A 39 1.26 1.98 16.24
N TYR A 40 1.80 0.81 15.93
CA TYR A 40 3.23 0.60 15.89
C TYR A 40 3.92 1.50 14.86
N ALA A 41 3.34 1.66 13.67
CA ALA A 41 3.90 2.52 12.63
C ALA A 41 3.92 4.00 13.05
N PHE A 42 2.82 4.52 13.62
CA PHE A 42 2.79 5.89 14.16
C PHE A 42 3.76 6.09 15.31
N VAL A 43 3.82 5.15 16.26
CA VAL A 43 4.78 5.20 17.37
C VAL A 43 6.21 5.25 16.84
N THR A 44 6.54 4.41 15.86
CA THR A 44 7.86 4.41 15.20
C THR A 44 8.16 5.77 14.55
N LEU A 45 7.23 6.31 13.76
CA LEU A 45 7.39 7.59 13.06
C LEU A 45 7.62 8.74 14.03
N ILE A 46 6.76 8.85 15.05
CA ILE A 46 6.83 9.93 16.05
C ILE A 46 8.12 9.79 16.87
N PHE A 47 8.48 8.57 17.28
CA PHE A 47 9.72 8.33 18.03
C PHE A 47 10.95 8.68 17.18
N VAL A 48 11.02 8.26 15.91
CA VAL A 48 12.13 8.59 15.01
C VAL A 48 12.25 10.10 14.83
N LEU A 49 11.14 10.81 14.59
CA LEU A 49 11.12 12.27 14.45
C LEU A 49 11.62 12.97 15.72
N ALA A 50 11.15 12.56 16.89
CA ALA A 50 11.54 13.12 18.17
C ALA A 50 13.01 12.82 18.50
N TYR A 51 13.42 11.56 18.34
CA TYR A 51 14.78 11.12 18.59
C TYR A 51 15.78 11.87 17.73
N GLN A 52 15.52 12.01 16.42
CA GLN A 52 16.40 12.77 15.54
C GLN A 52 16.44 14.25 15.90
N CYS A 53 15.31 14.86 16.28
CA CYS A 53 15.34 16.27 16.67
C CYS A 53 16.18 16.50 17.95
N ILE A 54 16.09 15.60 18.92
CA ILE A 54 16.82 15.74 20.18
C ILE A 54 18.31 15.43 20.01
N ASN A 55 18.66 14.43 19.19
CA ASN A 55 20.01 13.87 19.15
C ASN A 55 20.83 14.28 17.91
N SER A 56 20.28 15.01 16.94
CA SER A 56 21.07 15.45 15.78
C SER A 56 21.91 16.70 16.09
N PRO A 57 23.10 16.85 15.46
CA PRO A 57 23.96 18.02 15.68
C PRO A 57 23.28 19.37 15.44
N ASN A 58 22.34 19.41 14.49
CA ASN A 58 21.57 20.61 14.14
C ASN A 58 20.14 20.57 14.71
N HIS A 59 19.96 19.98 15.90
CA HIS A 59 18.65 19.76 16.53
C HIS A 59 17.63 19.12 15.57
N CYS A 60 16.51 19.78 15.32
CA CYS A 60 15.44 19.32 14.44
C CYS A 60 15.81 19.24 12.95
N GLY A 61 17.02 19.62 12.51
CA GLY A 61 17.38 19.64 11.08
C GLY A 61 17.15 18.30 10.36
N ALA A 62 17.62 17.18 10.94
CA ALA A 62 17.40 15.85 10.34
C ALA A 62 15.91 15.45 10.35
N SER A 63 15.19 15.82 11.41
CA SER A 63 13.74 15.57 11.55
C SER A 63 12.93 16.35 10.49
N GLN A 64 13.30 17.61 10.21
CA GLN A 64 12.68 18.42 9.16
C GLN A 64 12.95 17.90 7.74
N ALA A 65 14.04 17.14 7.56
CA ALA A 65 14.37 16.49 6.30
C ALA A 65 13.57 15.19 6.07
N GLN A 66 12.96 14.59 7.11
CA GLN A 66 12.31 13.28 7.02
C GLN A 66 11.24 13.18 5.92
N PHE A 67 10.42 14.23 5.74
CA PHE A 67 9.38 14.24 4.70
C PHE A 67 9.91 14.35 3.26
N SER A 68 11.22 14.58 3.08
CA SER A 68 11.85 14.53 1.77
C SER A 68 12.20 13.10 1.33
N TYR A 69 12.22 12.12 2.25
CA TYR A 69 12.58 10.74 1.94
C TYR A 69 11.36 9.90 1.54
N PHE A 70 11.42 9.23 0.38
CA PHE A 70 10.35 8.34 -0.07
C PHE A 70 10.09 7.19 0.89
N THR A 71 11.16 6.67 1.52
CA THR A 71 11.07 5.62 2.53
C THR A 71 10.20 6.04 3.71
N THR A 72 10.41 7.25 4.23
CA THR A 72 9.60 7.82 5.32
C THR A 72 8.17 8.11 4.86
N LEU A 73 7.98 8.67 3.66
CA LEU A 73 6.64 8.89 3.09
C LEU A 73 5.86 7.58 2.91
N THR A 74 6.54 6.52 2.47
CA THR A 74 5.95 5.18 2.33
C THR A 74 5.50 4.64 3.69
N TYR A 75 6.30 4.86 4.74
CA TYR A 75 5.96 4.39 6.08
C TYR A 75 4.83 5.20 6.73
N TRP A 76 4.73 6.51 6.48
CA TRP A 76 3.53 7.30 6.77
C TRP A 76 2.30 6.78 6.00
N GLY A 77 2.48 6.43 4.72
CA GLY A 77 1.44 5.78 3.92
C GLY A 77 0.93 4.49 4.56
N ILE A 78 1.83 3.63 5.05
CA ILE A 78 1.46 2.44 5.84
C ILE A 78 0.66 2.83 7.08
N ALA A 79 1.17 3.75 7.90
CA ALA A 79 0.52 4.14 9.16
C ALA A 79 -0.93 4.61 8.94
N PHE A 80 -1.14 5.48 7.95
CA PHE A 80 -2.47 5.99 7.60
C PHE A 80 -3.35 4.95 6.90
N TYR A 81 -2.81 4.16 5.98
CA TYR A 81 -3.60 3.11 5.33
C TYR A 81 -4.16 2.14 6.37
N PHE A 82 -3.31 1.64 7.27
CA PHE A 82 -3.74 0.70 8.30
C PHE A 82 -4.73 1.33 9.29
N LEU A 83 -4.63 2.63 9.56
CA LEU A 83 -5.64 3.36 10.34
C LEU A 83 -7.01 3.36 9.64
N PHE A 84 -7.06 3.80 8.37
CA PHE A 84 -8.32 3.84 7.63
C PHE A 84 -8.89 2.44 7.41
N ALA A 85 -8.05 1.46 7.05
CA ALA A 85 -8.44 0.07 6.91
C ALA A 85 -9.00 -0.49 8.23
N ALA A 86 -8.39 -0.17 9.39
CA ALA A 86 -8.93 -0.54 10.70
C ALA A 86 -10.30 0.11 10.97
N ILE A 87 -10.48 1.39 10.64
CA ILE A 87 -11.77 2.11 10.79
C ILE A 87 -12.87 1.48 9.91
N HIS A 88 -12.57 1.18 8.65
CA HIS A 88 -13.50 0.50 7.76
C HIS A 88 -13.84 -0.90 8.31
N THR A 89 -12.84 -1.62 8.81
CA THR A 89 -13.01 -2.97 9.36
C THR A 89 -13.85 -2.97 10.65
N ILE A 90 -13.64 -2.05 11.59
CA ILE A 90 -14.44 -2.01 12.85
C ILE A 90 -15.87 -1.58 12.59
N THR A 91 -16.10 -0.65 11.65
CA THR A 91 -17.46 -0.24 11.29
C THR A 91 -18.22 -1.38 10.63
N TYR A 92 -17.57 -2.15 9.78
CA TYR A 92 -18.11 -3.41 9.26
C TYR A 92 -18.37 -4.43 10.37
N ALA A 93 -17.38 -4.70 11.24
CA ALA A 93 -17.50 -5.69 12.32
C ALA A 93 -18.65 -5.39 13.29
N ARG A 94 -18.98 -4.10 13.47
CA ARG A 94 -20.07 -3.65 14.34
C ARG A 94 -21.45 -3.65 13.67
N THR A 95 -21.52 -3.32 12.39
CA THR A 95 -22.80 -2.97 11.75
C THR A 95 -23.13 -3.78 10.50
N GLY A 96 -22.18 -4.57 9.98
CA GLY A 96 -22.28 -5.20 8.66
C GLY A 96 -22.09 -4.23 7.49
N HIS A 97 -21.90 -2.92 7.75
CA HIS A 97 -21.73 -1.89 6.73
C HIS A 97 -20.48 -1.05 7.00
N PRO A 98 -19.41 -1.17 6.18
CA PRO A 98 -18.18 -0.41 6.39
C PRO A 98 -18.40 1.08 6.13
N LEU A 99 -17.60 1.92 6.80
CA LEU A 99 -17.58 3.36 6.54
C LEU A 99 -17.23 3.68 5.07
N LEU A 100 -16.40 2.85 4.43
CA LEU A 100 -15.98 3.03 3.04
C LEU A 100 -17.15 3.05 2.05
N ASP A 101 -18.21 2.28 2.32
CA ASP A 101 -19.42 2.25 1.48
C ASP A 101 -20.17 3.58 1.46
N ARG A 102 -19.99 4.41 2.51
CA ARG A 102 -20.64 5.71 2.64
C ARG A 102 -19.89 6.82 1.92
N PHE A 103 -18.65 6.57 1.49
CA PHE A 103 -17.85 7.55 0.80
C PHE A 103 -18.32 7.73 -0.65
N PRO A 104 -18.18 8.93 -1.23
CA PRO A 104 -18.39 9.11 -2.66
C PRO A 104 -17.43 8.22 -3.46
N ARG A 105 -17.87 7.79 -4.65
CA ARG A 105 -17.15 6.83 -5.51
C ARG A 105 -15.68 7.18 -5.75
N PHE A 106 -15.38 8.47 -5.84
CA PHE A 106 -14.01 8.95 -6.00
C PHE A 106 -13.12 8.57 -4.82
N LEU A 107 -13.58 8.78 -3.57
CA LEU A 107 -12.81 8.42 -2.37
C LEU A 107 -12.68 6.91 -2.19
N GLN A 108 -13.67 6.13 -2.64
CA GLN A 108 -13.58 4.66 -2.70
C GLN A 108 -12.48 4.21 -3.67
N ALA A 109 -12.47 4.79 -4.88
CA ALA A 109 -11.42 4.53 -5.86
C ALA A 109 -10.03 4.93 -5.33
N LEU A 110 -9.92 6.08 -4.65
CA LEU A 110 -8.68 6.49 -4.00
C LEU A 110 -8.25 5.52 -2.90
N HIS A 111 -9.17 4.95 -2.12
CA HIS A 111 -8.81 3.93 -1.14
C HIS A 111 -8.23 2.66 -1.81
N SER A 112 -8.78 2.26 -2.95
CA SER A 112 -8.23 1.13 -3.73
C SER A 112 -6.87 1.45 -4.36
N CYS A 113 -6.68 2.68 -4.85
CA CYS A 113 -5.37 3.17 -5.27
C CYS A 113 -4.39 3.18 -4.09
N PHE A 114 -4.82 3.62 -2.91
CA PHE A 114 -4.01 3.65 -1.70
C PHE A 114 -3.59 2.23 -1.28
N TYR A 115 -4.50 1.26 -1.25
CA TYR A 115 -4.18 -0.17 -1.07
C TYR A 115 -3.07 -0.63 -2.02
N THR A 116 -3.16 -0.23 -3.29
CA THR A 116 -2.18 -0.64 -4.30
C THR A 116 -0.79 -0.09 -4.00
N THR A 117 -0.69 1.12 -3.46
CA THR A 117 0.61 1.65 -3.01
C THR A 117 1.19 0.81 -1.86
N ILE A 118 0.35 0.32 -0.95
CA ILE A 118 0.77 -0.47 0.23
C ILE A 118 1.25 -1.86 -0.15
N VAL A 119 0.65 -2.50 -1.14
CA VAL A 119 1.09 -3.84 -1.57
C VAL A 119 2.26 -3.81 -2.57
N VAL A 120 2.78 -2.63 -2.94
CA VAL A 120 3.88 -2.48 -3.91
C VAL A 120 5.06 -1.67 -3.37
N TYR A 121 4.87 -0.43 -2.95
CA TYR A 121 5.98 0.46 -2.56
C TYR A 121 6.82 -0.02 -1.39
N PRO A 122 6.27 -0.69 -0.36
CA PRO A 122 7.10 -1.19 0.71
C PRO A 122 8.18 -2.15 0.22
N PHE A 123 7.87 -2.99 -0.78
CA PHE A 123 8.86 -3.88 -1.40
C PHE A 123 9.90 -3.10 -2.22
N VAL A 124 9.49 -2.05 -2.95
CA VAL A 124 10.42 -1.13 -3.63
C VAL A 124 11.39 -0.53 -2.61
N VAL A 125 10.85 0.01 -1.51
CA VAL A 125 11.63 0.63 -0.43
C VAL A 125 12.60 -0.37 0.20
N THR A 126 12.13 -1.57 0.55
CA THR A 126 12.98 -2.61 1.13
C THR A 126 14.12 -2.96 0.16
N ILE A 127 13.82 -3.25 -1.10
CA ILE A 127 14.85 -3.62 -2.07
C ILE A 127 15.86 -2.48 -2.28
N VAL A 128 15.40 -1.26 -2.53
CA VAL A 128 16.30 -0.10 -2.76
C VAL A 128 17.13 0.19 -1.51
N TYR A 129 16.52 0.13 -0.32
CA TYR A 129 17.23 0.37 0.92
C TYR A 129 18.35 -0.65 1.12
N TRP A 130 18.01 -1.95 1.12
CA TRP A 130 18.98 -3.01 1.42
C TRP A 130 19.99 -3.26 0.30
N ALA A 131 19.63 -3.03 -0.96
CA ALA A 131 20.53 -3.23 -2.09
C ALA A 131 21.43 -2.01 -2.40
N ARG A 132 21.01 -0.79 -2.02
CA ARG A 132 21.70 0.44 -2.46
C ARG A 132 21.98 1.48 -1.39
N LEU A 133 21.09 1.67 -0.42
CA LEU A 133 21.26 2.70 0.62
C LEU A 133 22.01 2.17 1.85
N TYR A 134 22.01 0.86 2.03
CA TYR A 134 22.61 0.18 3.15
C TYR A 134 24.15 0.20 3.12
N ASP A 135 24.79 0.64 4.20
CA ASP A 135 26.26 0.79 4.30
C ASP A 135 26.96 -0.23 5.22
N GLY A 136 26.21 -1.09 5.92
CA GLY A 136 26.79 -2.16 6.75
C GLY A 136 27.03 -1.86 8.23
N HIS A 137 26.86 -0.61 8.70
CA HIS A 137 27.34 -0.21 10.04
C HIS A 137 26.27 -0.08 11.14
N TRP A 138 24.99 -0.09 10.78
CA TRP A 138 23.83 0.14 11.67
C TRP A 138 23.68 -0.80 12.88
N TYR A 139 24.27 -2.01 12.87
CA TYR A 139 24.17 -2.95 14.00
C TYR A 139 25.00 -2.54 15.23
N LYS A 140 25.80 -1.47 15.12
CA LYS A 140 26.61 -0.97 16.24
C LYS A 140 25.84 -0.03 17.17
N ILE A 141 24.69 0.50 16.71
CA ILE A 141 23.88 1.47 17.46
C ILE A 141 22.43 0.98 17.51
N THR A 142 21.91 0.73 18.71
CA THR A 142 20.56 0.17 18.93
C THR A 142 19.46 0.96 18.22
N TYR A 143 19.56 2.29 18.21
CA TYR A 143 18.59 3.17 17.54
C TYR A 143 18.58 2.96 16.01
N GLU A 144 19.75 2.93 15.36
CA GLU A 144 19.86 2.69 13.93
C GLU A 144 19.38 1.28 13.58
N GLY A 145 19.81 0.31 14.40
CA GLY A 145 19.20 -1.00 14.61
C GLY A 145 17.70 -1.04 14.36
N TRP A 146 17.00 -0.57 15.38
CA TRP A 146 15.56 -0.63 15.46
C TRP A 146 14.87 0.21 14.38
N SER A 147 15.34 1.43 14.11
CA SER A 147 14.67 2.34 13.16
C SER A 147 14.73 1.84 11.71
N ASN A 148 15.85 1.23 11.31
CA ASN A 148 16.01 0.67 9.97
C ASN A 148 15.18 -0.61 9.79
N ILE A 149 15.18 -1.52 10.77
CA ILE A 149 14.30 -2.70 10.73
C ILE A 149 12.84 -2.25 10.63
N SER A 150 12.45 -1.28 11.46
CA SER A 150 11.06 -0.82 11.51
C SER A 150 10.63 -0.22 10.17
N GLN A 151 11.39 0.73 9.63
CA GLN A 151 10.97 1.48 8.44
C GLN A 151 11.28 0.76 7.11
N HIS A 152 12.26 -0.14 7.07
CA HIS A 152 12.78 -0.70 5.81
C HIS A 152 12.69 -2.23 5.71
N ALA A 153 12.33 -2.94 6.80
CA ALA A 153 12.01 -4.38 6.75
C ALA A 153 10.55 -4.65 7.12
N LEU A 154 10.06 -4.12 8.25
CA LEU A 154 8.69 -4.36 8.68
C LEU A 154 7.65 -3.74 7.74
N ASN A 155 8.00 -2.69 7.00
CA ASN A 155 7.15 -2.14 5.94
C ASN A 155 6.68 -3.23 4.94
N SER A 156 7.58 -4.10 4.49
CA SER A 156 7.29 -5.22 3.59
C SER A 156 6.54 -6.35 4.28
N VAL A 157 6.77 -6.57 5.59
CA VAL A 157 5.97 -7.51 6.38
C VAL A 157 4.52 -7.06 6.48
N PHE A 158 4.28 -5.76 6.70
CA PHE A 158 2.94 -5.19 6.74
C PHE A 158 2.26 -5.22 5.36
N ALA A 159 2.99 -4.94 4.29
CA ALA A 159 2.50 -5.12 2.92
C ALA A 159 2.11 -6.58 2.65
N PHE A 160 2.95 -7.52 3.06
CA PHE A 160 2.70 -8.96 2.90
C PHE A 160 1.46 -9.41 3.69
N PHE A 161 1.23 -8.87 4.89
CA PHE A 161 0.00 -9.11 5.65
C PHE A 161 -1.25 -8.73 4.83
N GLU A 162 -1.27 -7.56 4.19
CA GLU A 162 -2.39 -7.10 3.36
C GLU A 162 -2.54 -7.86 2.03
N ILE A 163 -1.46 -8.47 1.53
CA ILE A 163 -1.51 -9.40 0.40
C ILE A 163 -2.13 -10.72 0.84
N VAL A 164 -1.75 -11.27 2.00
CA VAL A 164 -2.07 -12.65 2.38
C VAL A 164 -3.38 -12.78 3.14
N ILE A 165 -3.69 -11.90 4.08
CA ILE A 165 -4.78 -12.12 5.07
C ILE A 165 -6.14 -11.58 4.60
N PRO A 166 -6.29 -10.30 4.20
CA PRO A 166 -7.57 -9.76 3.73
C PRO A 166 -8.06 -10.45 2.45
N ARG A 167 -9.34 -10.23 2.11
CA ARG A 167 -9.94 -10.74 0.87
C ARG A 167 -9.87 -9.76 -0.30
N THR A 168 -9.24 -8.59 -0.08
CA THR A 168 -9.12 -7.47 -1.02
C THR A 168 -8.83 -7.97 -2.43
N ASP A 169 -9.58 -7.49 -3.42
CA ASP A 169 -9.44 -7.99 -4.79
C ASP A 169 -8.07 -7.62 -5.42
N THR A 170 -7.71 -8.33 -6.49
CA THR A 170 -6.58 -7.97 -7.34
C THR A 170 -6.73 -6.53 -7.80
N PRO A 171 -5.71 -5.67 -7.60
CA PRO A 171 -5.74 -4.29 -8.08
C PRO A 171 -6.04 -4.23 -9.58
N PRO A 172 -6.88 -3.27 -10.03
CA PRO A 172 -7.05 -2.98 -11.45
C PRO A 172 -5.69 -2.70 -12.11
N PRO A 173 -5.40 -3.25 -13.31
CA PRO A 173 -4.13 -3.01 -14.00
C PRO A 173 -3.81 -1.52 -14.19
N LEU A 174 -4.84 -0.68 -14.35
CA LEU A 174 -4.70 0.77 -14.49
C LEU A 174 -3.99 1.43 -13.30
N HIS A 175 -4.02 0.81 -12.11
CA HIS A 175 -3.34 1.34 -10.93
C HIS A 175 -1.82 1.42 -11.09
N ILE A 176 -1.22 0.74 -12.08
CA ILE A 176 0.19 0.97 -12.38
C ILE A 176 0.46 2.43 -12.79
N LEU A 177 -0.46 3.07 -13.53
CA LEU A 177 -0.32 4.48 -13.89
C LEU A 177 -0.38 5.38 -12.65
N TRP A 178 -1.22 5.02 -11.67
CA TRP A 178 -1.28 5.71 -10.38
C TRP A 178 0.05 5.58 -9.61
N LEU A 179 0.66 4.39 -9.61
CA LEU A 179 1.96 4.19 -8.96
C LEU A 179 3.05 5.02 -9.67
N ILE A 180 3.16 4.93 -11.00
CA ILE A 180 4.15 5.72 -11.74
C ILE A 180 3.95 7.23 -11.54
N PHE A 181 2.69 7.69 -11.50
CA PHE A 181 2.37 9.08 -11.20
C PHE A 181 2.88 9.51 -9.81
N VAL A 182 2.65 8.72 -8.76
CA VAL A 182 3.13 9.06 -7.40
C VAL A 182 4.66 9.01 -7.32
N LEU A 183 5.33 8.09 -8.03
CA LEU A 183 6.81 8.09 -8.12
C LEU A 183 7.34 9.33 -8.85
N ALA A 184 6.65 9.79 -9.90
CA ALA A 184 7.00 11.03 -10.58
C ALA A 184 6.82 12.26 -9.68
N LEU A 185 5.74 12.30 -8.88
CA LEU A 185 5.57 13.34 -7.85
C LEU A 185 6.68 13.29 -6.80
N TYR A 186 7.12 12.11 -6.40
CA TYR A 186 8.26 11.97 -5.49
C TYR A 186 9.56 12.48 -6.13
N LEU A 187 9.82 12.15 -7.39
CA LEU A 187 10.97 12.67 -8.11
C LEU A 187 10.97 14.20 -8.14
N ALA A 188 9.81 14.81 -8.45
CA ALA A 188 9.67 16.27 -8.36
C ALA A 188 9.96 16.80 -6.94
N LEU A 189 9.44 16.14 -5.89
CA LEU A 189 9.71 16.50 -4.50
C LEU A 189 11.20 16.40 -4.13
N ALA A 190 11.94 15.44 -4.67
CA ALA A 190 13.37 15.31 -4.43
C ALA A 190 14.14 16.53 -4.99
N TYR A 191 13.76 17.03 -6.17
CA TYR A 191 14.35 18.22 -6.77
C TYR A 191 13.88 19.51 -6.09
N VAL A 192 12.63 19.57 -5.61
CA VAL A 192 12.18 20.66 -4.73
C VAL A 192 12.98 20.67 -3.43
N THR A 193 13.30 19.49 -2.88
CA THR A 193 14.14 19.37 -1.68
C THR A 193 15.53 19.92 -1.93
N GLU A 194 16.14 19.60 -3.07
CA GLU A 194 17.44 20.18 -3.41
C GLU A 194 17.37 21.70 -3.55
N ALA A 195 16.38 22.22 -4.30
CA ALA A 195 16.22 23.66 -4.52
C ALA A 195 15.93 24.45 -3.23
N THR A 196 15.33 23.82 -2.22
CA THR A 196 14.91 24.51 -0.98
C THR A 196 15.76 24.19 0.25
N LYS A 197 16.43 23.04 0.28
CA LYS A 197 17.22 22.56 1.42
C LYS A 197 18.69 22.27 1.06
N GLY A 198 19.07 22.36 -0.21
CA GLY A 198 20.46 22.23 -0.67
C GLY A 198 21.00 20.81 -0.69
N PHE A 199 20.15 19.77 -0.73
CA PHE A 199 20.60 18.38 -0.83
C PHE A 199 19.63 17.49 -1.62
N TYR A 200 20.18 16.48 -2.31
CA TYR A 200 19.41 15.35 -2.83
C TYR A 200 19.20 14.30 -1.75
N THR A 201 17.97 13.82 -1.60
CA THR A 201 17.59 12.80 -0.61
C THR A 201 18.31 11.48 -0.81
N TYR A 202 18.63 11.16 -2.07
CA TYR A 202 19.44 10.02 -2.44
C TYR A 202 20.51 10.47 -3.43
N ASP A 203 21.73 10.02 -3.23
CA ASP A 203 22.88 10.32 -4.09
C ASP A 203 22.69 9.87 -5.54
N PHE A 204 21.87 8.83 -5.76
CA PHE A 204 21.52 8.35 -7.10
C PHE A 204 20.54 9.26 -7.86
N LEU A 205 19.98 10.29 -7.21
CA LEU A 205 19.14 11.31 -7.85
C LEU A 205 19.91 12.58 -8.23
N ASP A 206 21.18 12.68 -7.82
CA ASP A 206 22.06 13.81 -8.06
C ASP A 206 22.61 13.78 -9.51
N PRO A 207 22.25 14.74 -10.39
CA PRO A 207 22.68 14.76 -11.78
C PRO A 207 24.18 15.03 -11.93
N GLU A 208 24.80 15.77 -11.01
CA GLU A 208 26.23 16.06 -11.06
C GLU A 208 27.07 14.81 -10.75
N LYS A 209 26.61 14.03 -9.77
CA LYS A 209 27.27 12.77 -9.38
C LYS A 209 27.03 11.66 -10.39
N GLN A 210 25.78 11.45 -10.80
CA GLN A 210 25.41 10.27 -11.59
C GLN A 210 25.54 10.47 -13.09
N LYS A 211 25.44 11.71 -13.60
CA LYS A 211 25.45 12.00 -15.04
C LYS A 211 24.42 11.11 -15.77
N GLY A 212 24.84 10.35 -16.77
CA GLY A 212 23.97 9.42 -17.51
C GLY A 212 23.35 8.31 -16.67
N TRP A 213 23.94 7.93 -15.54
CA TRP A 213 23.39 6.91 -14.65
C TRP A 213 22.11 7.35 -13.95
N LEU A 214 21.85 8.65 -13.85
CA LEU A 214 20.61 9.19 -13.27
C LEU A 214 19.38 8.62 -14.01
N ALA A 215 19.41 8.63 -15.34
CA ALA A 215 18.33 8.09 -16.16
C ALA A 215 18.12 6.58 -15.91
N VAL A 216 19.22 5.84 -15.71
CA VAL A 216 19.16 4.41 -15.38
C VAL A 216 18.50 4.18 -14.03
N TYR A 217 18.80 4.99 -13.01
CA TYR A 217 18.15 4.88 -11.71
C TYR A 217 16.65 5.21 -11.78
N ILE A 218 16.28 6.30 -12.46
CA ILE A 218 14.87 6.69 -12.61
C ILE A 218 14.07 5.60 -13.33
N VAL A 219 14.56 5.15 -14.49
CA VAL A 219 13.89 4.10 -15.29
C VAL A 219 13.94 2.76 -14.56
N GLY A 220 15.05 2.42 -13.91
CA GLY A 220 15.22 1.18 -13.17
C GLY A 220 14.24 1.06 -11.99
N ILE A 221 14.04 2.12 -11.21
CA ILE A 221 13.06 2.14 -10.12
C ILE A 221 11.63 2.05 -10.67
N ALA A 222 11.32 2.76 -11.76
CA ALA A 222 10.01 2.66 -12.41
C ALA A 222 9.71 1.24 -12.90
N LEU A 223 10.67 0.60 -13.58
CA LEU A 223 10.55 -0.79 -14.03
C LEU A 223 10.44 -1.77 -12.85
N GLY A 224 11.24 -1.56 -11.79
CA GLY A 224 11.14 -2.34 -10.55
C GLY A 224 9.75 -2.25 -9.93
N CYS A 225 9.14 -1.06 -9.93
CA CYS A 225 7.76 -0.86 -9.48
C CYS A 225 6.75 -1.62 -10.34
N VAL A 226 6.89 -1.61 -11.67
CA VAL A 226 6.04 -2.40 -12.59
C VAL A 226 6.14 -3.90 -12.32
N ILE A 227 7.36 -4.41 -12.14
CA ILE A 227 7.60 -5.83 -11.85
C ILE A 227 6.95 -6.20 -10.52
N LEU A 228 7.18 -5.42 -9.46
CA LEU A 228 6.60 -5.67 -8.15
C LEU A 228 5.07 -5.55 -8.13
N PHE A 229 4.49 -4.64 -8.91
CA PHE A 229 3.05 -4.62 -9.13
C PHE A 229 2.55 -5.93 -9.74
N GLY A 230 3.22 -6.44 -10.77
CA GLY A 230 2.90 -7.74 -11.37
C GLY A 230 3.01 -8.90 -10.36
N VAL A 231 4.04 -8.90 -9.52
CA VAL A 231 4.21 -9.89 -8.43
C VAL A 231 3.08 -9.80 -7.42
N ALA A 232 2.79 -8.61 -6.89
CA ALA A 232 1.69 -8.41 -5.93
C ALA A 232 0.34 -8.82 -6.53
N TRP A 233 0.08 -8.45 -7.78
CA TRP A 233 -1.11 -8.84 -8.52
C TRP A 233 -1.22 -10.37 -8.64
N GLY A 234 -0.13 -11.03 -9.02
CA GLY A 234 -0.05 -12.49 -9.11
C GLY A 234 -0.28 -13.18 -7.77
N LEU A 235 0.33 -12.68 -6.69
CA LEU A 235 0.17 -13.22 -5.33
C LEU A 235 -1.26 -13.06 -4.82
N ILE A 236 -1.91 -11.91 -5.04
CA ILE A 236 -3.31 -11.68 -4.65
C ILE A 236 -4.24 -12.58 -5.46
N LYS A 237 -3.99 -12.74 -6.76
CA LYS A 237 -4.76 -13.65 -7.62
C LYS A 237 -4.60 -15.10 -7.18
N LEU A 238 -3.37 -15.53 -6.88
CA LEU A 238 -3.07 -16.86 -6.36
C LEU A 238 -3.78 -17.08 -5.03
N ARG A 239 -3.66 -16.15 -4.07
CA ARG A 239 -4.36 -16.20 -2.79
C ARG A 239 -5.85 -16.38 -3.02
N LYS A 240 -6.50 -15.54 -3.83
CA LYS A 240 -7.94 -15.65 -4.13
C LYS A 240 -8.30 -17.03 -4.68
N TRP A 241 -7.55 -17.54 -5.66
CA TRP A 241 -7.82 -18.86 -6.22
C TRP A 241 -7.67 -19.98 -5.19
N VAL A 242 -6.60 -19.97 -4.39
CA VAL A 242 -6.40 -20.96 -3.32
C VAL A 242 -7.52 -20.85 -2.29
N THR A 243 -7.79 -19.66 -1.76
CA THR A 243 -8.68 -19.50 -0.60
C THR A 243 -10.14 -19.62 -0.97
N GLU A 244 -10.56 -19.13 -2.15
CA GLU A 244 -11.97 -19.09 -2.54
C GLU A 244 -12.36 -20.29 -3.39
N THR A 245 -11.53 -20.71 -4.34
CA THR A 245 -11.84 -21.84 -5.22
C THR A 245 -11.44 -23.18 -4.61
N LYS A 246 -10.24 -23.29 -4.01
CA LYS A 246 -9.76 -24.58 -3.49
C LYS A 246 -10.20 -24.85 -2.05
N LEU A 247 -10.24 -23.84 -1.20
CA LEU A 247 -10.61 -23.99 0.21
C LEU A 247 -12.07 -23.61 0.51
N GLY A 248 -12.81 -23.05 -0.46
CA GLY A 248 -14.22 -22.67 -0.28
C GLY A 248 -14.44 -21.52 0.71
N ARG A 249 -13.43 -20.68 0.98
CA ARG A 249 -13.48 -19.58 1.97
C ARG A 249 -13.85 -18.23 1.35
N GLY A 250 -14.69 -18.23 0.32
CA GLY A 250 -15.10 -17.05 -0.46
C GLY A 250 -16.19 -16.18 0.17
N GLY A 251 -16.58 -16.41 1.42
CA GLY A 251 -17.74 -15.67 1.98
C GLY A 251 -18.01 -15.83 3.47
N LYS A 252 -17.19 -16.60 4.22
CA LYS A 252 -17.49 -16.98 5.61
C LYS A 252 -17.82 -15.79 6.52
N PHE A 253 -17.22 -14.62 6.24
CA PHE A 253 -17.39 -13.41 7.04
C PHE A 253 -18.06 -12.27 6.27
N ALA A 254 -18.58 -12.51 5.07
CA ALA A 254 -19.38 -11.53 4.32
C ALA A 254 -20.84 -11.61 4.80
N ALA A 255 -21.42 -10.49 5.23
CA ALA A 255 -22.76 -10.46 5.85
C ALA A 255 -23.93 -10.68 4.87
N VAL A 256 -23.68 -10.89 3.58
CA VAL A 256 -24.74 -11.13 2.59
C VAL A 256 -24.95 -12.63 2.42
N LYS A 257 -26.20 -13.09 2.57
CA LYS A 257 -26.63 -14.49 2.41
C LYS A 257 -26.00 -15.10 1.15
N GLU A 258 -25.28 -16.19 1.39
CA GLU A 258 -24.48 -17.02 0.46
C GLU A 258 -25.18 -17.30 -0.90
N LYS A 259 -26.51 -17.41 -0.91
CA LYS A 259 -27.32 -17.70 -2.10
C LYS A 259 -27.41 -16.55 -3.11
N THR A 260 -27.37 -15.29 -2.67
CA THR A 260 -27.53 -14.13 -3.57
C THR A 260 -26.19 -13.69 -4.19
N MET A 261 -25.06 -14.07 -3.58
CA MET A 261 -23.72 -13.72 -4.06
C MET A 261 -23.30 -14.56 -5.26
N MET A 262 -23.54 -15.88 -5.23
CA MET A 262 -23.12 -16.80 -6.29
C MET A 262 -23.81 -16.49 -7.64
N ASP A 263 -25.11 -16.14 -7.60
CA ASP A 263 -25.87 -15.74 -8.78
C ASP A 263 -25.41 -14.39 -9.37
N ARG A 264 -24.91 -13.47 -8.54
CA ARG A 264 -24.47 -12.14 -8.97
C ARG A 264 -23.04 -12.11 -9.50
N GLU A 265 -22.13 -12.93 -8.95
CA GLU A 265 -20.77 -13.07 -9.47
C GLU A 265 -20.70 -13.89 -10.77
N ILE A 266 -21.58 -14.90 -10.92
CA ILE A 266 -21.67 -15.74 -12.13
C ILE A 266 -22.51 -15.06 -13.22
N GLY A 267 -23.65 -14.44 -12.85
CA GLY A 267 -24.54 -13.74 -13.79
C GLY A 267 -23.94 -12.50 -14.46
N GLY A 268 -22.78 -12.02 -13.98
CA GLY A 268 -22.00 -10.98 -14.66
C GLY A 268 -21.18 -11.49 -15.87
N LYS A 269 -21.07 -12.81 -16.06
CA LYS A 269 -20.24 -13.41 -17.12
C LYS A 269 -20.98 -14.19 -18.19
N GLU A 270 -22.24 -14.59 -17.98
CA GLU A 270 -22.99 -15.32 -19.01
C GLU A 270 -24.45 -14.87 -19.04
N ALA A 271 -24.72 -13.87 -19.87
CA ALA A 271 -26.02 -13.71 -20.50
C ALA A 271 -25.92 -14.27 -21.92
N VAL A 272 -25.91 -15.60 -22.04
CA VAL A 272 -26.26 -16.26 -23.29
C VAL A 272 -27.75 -16.57 -23.21
N PRO A 273 -28.60 -15.88 -23.99
CA PRO A 273 -30.02 -16.20 -24.00
C PRO A 273 -30.22 -17.52 -24.73
N LEU A 274 -30.74 -18.53 -24.03
CA LEU A 274 -31.38 -19.66 -24.69
C LEU A 274 -32.68 -19.14 -25.31
N GLN A 275 -32.66 -18.93 -26.63
CA GLN A 275 -33.86 -18.79 -27.44
C GLN A 275 -34.33 -20.19 -27.86
N GLY A 276 -35.63 -20.43 -27.64
CA GLY A 276 -36.54 -21.20 -28.51
C GLY A 276 -36.19 -22.64 -28.80
#